data_AF-A0A7S0XC38-F1
#
_entry.id   AF-A0A7S0XC38-F1
#
_cell.length_a   1.000
_cell.length_b   1.000
_cell.length_c   1.000
_cell.angle_alpha   90.00
_cell.angle_beta   90.00
_cell.angle_gamma   90.00
#
_symmetry.space_group_name_H-M   'P 1'
#
loop_
_entity.id
_entity.type
_entity.pdbx_description
1 polymer ?
#
loop_
_entity_poly.entity_id
_entity_poly.type
_entity_poly.pdbx_seq_one_letter_code
_entity_poly.pdbx_strand_id
1 'polypeptide(L)'
;ITIRKLIPKQRETKISYRSTSILNEEAKAILQQASTVFIASKHIDNVYTNQSDMGFNHRGGNPGFVRYYESNDTNSNNLIGRLVLPDYSGNMFYQSLGNIQVDSSIGIVVLDFHTGNSLHITGQAVNLYNEEASEIMPKSTLITVINISEAMVLQGSIQFDLINTESYSPYNPPIALLSSEMKEKGINLISTTNIPTAKLSNIVKNTAKISTFT
;
A
#
# COMPACT_ATOMS: atom_id res chain seq x y z
N ILE A 1 2.37 -16.93 1.58
CA ILE A 1 3.45 -16.81 0.57
C ILE A 1 2.79 -16.69 -0.81
N THR A 2 3.24 -15.76 -1.65
CA THR A 2 2.81 -15.70 -3.06
C THR A 2 3.71 -16.58 -3.90
N ILE A 3 3.14 -17.51 -4.68
CA ILE A 3 3.91 -18.49 -5.46
C ILE A 3 3.85 -18.14 -6.96
N ARG A 4 5.03 -18.00 -7.57
CA ARG A 4 5.23 -17.75 -9.00
C ARG A 4 6.16 -18.79 -9.59
N LYS A 5 5.82 -19.32 -10.75
CA LYS A 5 6.67 -20.13 -11.62
C LYS A 5 7.06 -19.25 -12.80
N LEU A 6 8.36 -18.98 -12.91
CA LEU A 6 8.92 -18.06 -13.87
C LEU A 6 9.83 -18.81 -14.83
N ILE A 7 9.75 -18.48 -16.12
CA ILE A 7 10.73 -18.91 -17.13
C ILE A 7 11.45 -17.68 -17.70
N PRO A 8 12.75 -17.76 -18.01
CA PRO A 8 13.45 -16.65 -18.65
C PRO A 8 12.81 -16.27 -19.99
N LYS A 9 12.69 -14.98 -20.26
CA LYS A 9 12.27 -14.45 -21.56
C LYS A 9 12.95 -13.12 -21.83
N GLN A 10 13.66 -13.08 -22.95
CA GLN A 10 14.28 -11.86 -23.41
C GLN A 10 13.23 -10.87 -23.90
N ARG A 11 13.33 -9.63 -23.43
CA ARG A 11 12.49 -8.51 -23.82
C ARG A 11 13.35 -7.28 -24.05
N GLU A 12 12.92 -6.45 -24.98
CA GLU A 12 13.49 -5.11 -25.13
C GLU A 12 12.83 -4.16 -24.12
N THR A 13 13.65 -3.49 -23.32
CA THR A 13 13.16 -2.55 -22.32
C THR A 13 12.97 -1.17 -22.94
N LYS A 14 11.79 -0.58 -22.79
CA LYS A 14 11.53 0.81 -23.20
C LYS A 14 10.62 1.52 -22.21
N ILE A 15 10.74 2.84 -22.15
CA ILE A 15 9.81 3.70 -21.40
C ILE A 15 8.53 3.84 -22.25
N SER A 16 7.40 3.35 -21.75
CA SER A 16 6.10 3.53 -22.42
C SER A 16 5.33 4.73 -21.90
N TYR A 17 5.58 5.09 -20.64
CA TYR A 17 4.88 6.15 -19.94
C TYR A 17 5.83 6.86 -18.99
N ARG A 18 5.75 8.19 -18.95
CA ARG A 18 6.32 9.02 -17.90
C ARG A 18 5.39 10.20 -17.65
N SER A 19 5.12 10.49 -16.38
CA SER A 19 4.25 11.58 -15.98
C SER A 19 4.70 12.17 -14.66
N THR A 20 4.39 13.45 -14.50
CA THR A 20 4.47 14.16 -13.23
C THR A 20 3.12 14.03 -12.51
N SER A 21 3.16 13.48 -11.30
CA SER A 21 2.06 13.48 -10.32
C SER A 21 0.79 12.64 -10.57
N ILE A 22 0.37 12.33 -11.81
CA ILE A 22 -0.84 11.54 -12.08
C ILE A 22 -0.50 10.22 -12.77
N LEU A 23 -1.28 9.16 -12.54
CA LEU A 23 -1.14 7.86 -13.19
C LEU A 23 -2.13 7.71 -14.34
N ASN A 24 -1.66 7.23 -15.49
CA ASN A 24 -2.53 6.82 -16.60
C ASN A 24 -3.11 5.41 -16.35
N GLU A 25 -3.96 4.96 -17.27
CA GLU A 25 -4.61 3.65 -17.17
C GLU A 25 -3.61 2.47 -17.19
N GLU A 26 -2.50 2.57 -17.94
CA GLU A 26 -1.45 1.53 -17.94
C GLU A 26 -0.81 1.38 -16.55
N ALA A 27 -0.41 2.49 -15.93
CA ALA A 27 0.16 2.49 -14.59
C ALA A 27 -0.87 2.03 -13.53
N LYS A 28 -2.12 2.49 -13.63
CA LYS A 28 -3.22 2.07 -12.75
C LYS A 28 -3.46 0.56 -12.85
N ALA A 29 -3.42 -0.02 -14.05
CA ALA A 29 -3.59 -1.46 -14.26
C ALA A 29 -2.46 -2.30 -13.66
N ILE A 30 -1.20 -1.84 -13.75
CA ILE A 30 -0.05 -2.49 -13.10
C ILE A 30 -0.23 -2.45 -11.57
N LEU A 31 -0.60 -1.28 -11.03
CA LEU A 31 -0.83 -1.09 -9.59
C LEU A 31 -1.96 -1.99 -9.07
N GLN A 32 -3.07 -2.09 -9.81
CA GLN A 32 -4.23 -2.89 -9.41
C GLN A 32 -3.92 -4.39 -9.38
N GLN A 33 -3.04 -4.88 -10.24
CA GLN A 33 -2.63 -6.29 -10.25
C GLN A 33 -1.50 -6.60 -9.27
N ALA A 34 -0.93 -5.58 -8.62
CA ALA A 34 0.19 -5.74 -7.72
C ALA A 34 -0.18 -6.63 -6.53
N SER A 35 0.52 -7.76 -6.38
CA SER A 35 0.50 -8.54 -5.14
C SER A 35 1.71 -8.22 -4.24
N THR A 36 2.65 -7.42 -4.73
CA THR A 36 3.88 -7.03 -4.03
C THR A 36 4.35 -5.69 -4.55
N VAL A 37 4.75 -4.81 -3.64
CA VAL A 37 5.44 -3.56 -3.96
C VAL A 37 6.77 -3.51 -3.22
N PHE A 38 7.78 -2.99 -3.88
CA PHE A 38 9.10 -2.75 -3.31
C PHE A 38 9.21 -1.28 -2.92
N ILE A 39 9.78 -1.02 -1.76
CA ILE A 39 9.83 0.29 -1.13
C ILE A 39 11.28 0.63 -0.84
N ALA A 40 11.74 1.74 -1.38
CA ALA A 40 13.01 2.38 -1.02
C ALA A 40 12.69 3.62 -0.19
N SER A 41 13.32 3.77 0.97
CA SER A 41 13.06 4.87 1.92
C SER A 41 14.36 5.38 2.51
N LYS A 42 14.48 6.70 2.65
CA LYS A 42 15.70 7.35 3.14
C LYS A 42 15.75 7.42 4.65
N HIS A 43 16.90 7.05 5.20
CA HIS A 43 17.26 7.35 6.57
C HIS A 43 18.33 8.44 6.57
N ILE A 44 18.23 9.40 7.48
CA ILE A 44 19.30 10.36 7.77
C ILE A 44 19.60 10.25 9.26
N ASP A 45 20.85 9.93 9.61
CA ASP A 45 21.31 10.00 10.99
C ASP A 45 21.65 11.44 11.37
N ASN A 46 20.65 12.14 11.92
CA ASN A 46 20.79 13.52 12.39
C ASN A 46 21.54 13.64 13.73
N VAL A 47 21.89 12.53 14.38
CA VAL A 47 22.42 12.53 15.76
C VAL A 47 23.94 12.36 15.76
N TYR A 48 24.48 11.48 14.92
CA TYR A 48 25.90 11.11 15.04
C TYR A 48 26.77 11.54 13.86
N THR A 49 26.26 11.50 12.62
CA THR A 49 27.15 11.61 11.45
C THR A 49 26.61 12.45 10.28
N ASN A 50 25.34 12.90 10.31
CA ASN A 50 24.66 13.47 9.13
C ASN A 50 24.78 12.60 7.87
N GLN A 51 24.97 11.29 8.04
CA GLN A 51 25.05 10.35 6.93
C GLN A 51 23.64 9.88 6.56
N SER A 52 23.41 9.73 5.26
CA SER A 52 22.18 9.13 4.75
C SER A 52 22.41 7.68 4.34
N ASP A 53 21.44 6.82 4.62
CA ASP A 53 21.38 5.44 4.14
C ASP A 53 20.04 5.15 3.46
N MET A 54 20.00 4.12 2.62
CA MET A 54 18.80 3.67 1.89
C MET A 54 18.29 2.36 2.45
N GLY A 55 17.12 2.41 3.09
CA GLY A 55 16.38 1.22 3.48
C GLY A 55 15.58 0.66 2.31
N PHE A 56 15.69 -0.64 2.06
CA PHE A 56 14.87 -1.37 1.08
C PHE A 56 13.97 -2.38 1.78
N ASN A 57 12.68 -2.33 1.47
CA ASN A 57 11.67 -3.25 2.00
C ASN A 57 10.70 -3.65 0.88
N HIS A 58 9.80 -4.59 1.19
CA HIS A 58 8.69 -4.94 0.31
C HIS A 58 7.42 -5.13 1.14
N ARG A 59 6.28 -4.87 0.51
CA ARG A 59 4.97 -5.10 1.10
C ARG A 59 4.15 -5.99 0.17
N GLY A 60 3.61 -7.07 0.72
CA GLY A 60 2.80 -8.04 -0.01
C GLY A 60 1.33 -8.00 0.42
N GLY A 61 0.44 -8.30 -0.52
CA GLY A 61 -1.00 -8.36 -0.29
C GLY A 61 -1.70 -9.07 -1.45
N ASN A 62 -3.03 -9.08 -1.41
CA ASN A 62 -3.85 -9.48 -2.56
C ASN A 62 -3.85 -8.37 -3.61
N PRO A 63 -3.98 -8.69 -4.91
CA PRO A 63 -4.15 -7.67 -5.96
C PRO A 63 -5.16 -6.60 -5.56
N GLY A 64 -4.76 -5.33 -5.69
CA GLY A 64 -5.56 -4.17 -5.28
C GLY A 64 -5.36 -3.74 -3.82
N PHE A 65 -4.38 -4.30 -3.09
CA PHE A 65 -4.08 -3.85 -1.72
C PHE A 65 -3.48 -2.44 -1.66
N VAL A 66 -2.81 -1.98 -2.72
CA VAL A 66 -2.40 -0.59 -2.86
C VAL A 66 -3.53 0.18 -3.53
N ARG A 67 -3.97 1.25 -2.89
CA ARG A 67 -5.02 2.11 -3.42
C ARG A 67 -4.43 3.34 -4.06
N TYR A 68 -5.12 3.86 -5.06
CA TYR A 68 -4.79 5.10 -5.73
C TYR A 68 -6.00 6.01 -5.69
N TYR A 69 -5.77 7.30 -5.43
CA TYR A 69 -6.77 8.32 -5.61
C TYR A 69 -6.13 9.63 -6.05
N GLU A 70 -6.95 10.49 -6.63
CA GLU A 70 -6.55 11.81 -7.09
C GLU A 70 -7.16 12.86 -6.16
N SER A 71 -6.41 13.90 -5.84
CA SER A 71 -6.85 14.97 -4.94
C SER A 71 -6.08 16.25 -5.21
N ASN A 72 -6.65 17.40 -4.84
CA ASN A 72 -5.95 18.67 -5.00
C ASN A 72 -4.69 18.71 -4.13
N ASP A 73 -3.62 19.28 -4.69
CA ASP A 73 -2.43 19.61 -3.94
C ASP A 73 -2.78 20.64 -2.84
N THR A 74 -2.19 20.50 -1.67
CA THR A 74 -2.38 21.46 -0.58
C THR A 74 -1.73 22.81 -0.90
N ASN A 75 -0.71 22.80 -1.77
CA ASN A 75 0.08 23.98 -2.13
C ASN A 75 -0.24 24.53 -3.53
N SER A 76 -1.14 23.87 -4.28
CA SER A 76 -1.50 24.24 -5.65
C SER A 76 -2.92 23.79 -5.98
N ASN A 77 -3.61 24.47 -6.90
CA ASN A 77 -4.91 24.01 -7.43
C ASN A 77 -4.78 22.87 -8.45
N ASN A 78 -3.61 22.22 -8.52
CA ASN A 78 -3.37 21.09 -9.40
C ASN A 78 -3.81 19.78 -8.75
N LEU A 79 -4.30 18.87 -9.57
CA LEU A 79 -4.63 17.51 -9.16
C LEU A 79 -3.34 16.69 -9.02
N ILE A 80 -3.19 15.99 -7.89
CA ILE A 80 -2.08 15.05 -7.64
C ILE A 80 -2.60 13.66 -7.33
N GLY A 81 -1.86 12.66 -7.80
CA GLY A 81 -2.09 11.26 -7.52
C GLY A 81 -1.45 10.87 -6.19
N ARG A 82 -2.20 10.10 -5.41
CA ARG A 82 -1.76 9.59 -4.12
C ARG A 82 -1.91 8.08 -4.07
N LEU A 83 -0.87 7.39 -3.59
CA LEU A 83 -0.97 5.99 -3.22
C LEU A 83 -1.28 5.86 -1.73
N VAL A 84 -2.06 4.84 -1.37
CA VAL A 84 -2.27 4.45 0.02
C VAL A 84 -1.86 3.01 0.19
N LEU A 85 -0.85 2.79 1.03
CA LEU A 85 -0.43 1.48 1.48
C LEU A 85 -0.96 1.24 2.89
N PRO A 86 -1.83 0.24 3.11
CA PRO A 86 -2.27 -0.11 4.44
C PRO A 86 -1.11 -0.68 5.24
N ASP A 87 -1.01 -0.34 6.53
CA ASP A 87 -0.13 -1.04 7.45
C ASP A 87 -0.85 -2.18 8.18
N TYR A 88 -0.24 -3.35 8.15
CA TYR A 88 -0.71 -4.54 8.83
C TYR A 88 0.48 -5.22 9.50
N SER A 89 0.22 -5.85 10.64
CA SER A 89 1.21 -6.52 11.48
C SER A 89 1.95 -7.61 10.71
N GLY A 90 3.05 -7.22 10.08
CA GLY A 90 3.99 -8.10 9.40
C GLY A 90 5.07 -8.58 10.37
N ASN A 91 6.33 -8.47 9.95
CA ASN A 91 7.50 -8.82 10.77
C ASN A 91 7.81 -7.79 11.89
N MET A 92 6.96 -6.78 12.07
CA MET A 92 7.06 -5.73 13.11
C MET A 92 8.40 -4.97 13.13
N PHE A 93 9.17 -5.00 12.04
CA PHE A 93 10.47 -4.32 11.98
C PHE A 93 10.37 -2.82 11.70
N TYR A 94 9.20 -2.30 11.29
CA TYR A 94 8.86 -0.88 11.14
C TYR A 94 9.89 0.02 10.42
N GLN A 95 10.86 -0.55 9.69
CA GLN A 95 12.01 0.18 9.14
C GLN A 95 11.60 1.31 8.19
N SER A 96 10.72 1.01 7.24
CA SER A 96 10.24 2.04 6.30
C SER A 96 9.44 3.14 6.99
N LEU A 97 8.69 2.83 8.05
CA LEU A 97 7.92 3.84 8.79
C LEU A 97 8.85 4.80 9.53
N GLY A 98 9.85 4.28 10.23
CA GLY A 98 10.85 5.08 10.94
C GLY A 98 11.65 5.96 9.99
N ASN A 99 12.05 5.42 8.83
CA ASN A 99 12.73 6.19 7.79
C ASN A 99 11.84 7.33 7.27
N ILE A 100 10.57 7.05 6.94
CA ILE A 100 9.61 8.06 6.47
C ILE A 100 9.38 9.17 7.50
N GLN A 101 9.46 8.85 8.80
CA GLN A 101 9.32 9.84 9.86
C GLN A 101 10.49 10.83 9.90
N VAL A 102 11.67 10.42 9.43
CA VAL A 102 12.88 11.24 9.40
C VAL A 102 13.05 11.96 8.06
N ASP A 103 12.78 11.27 6.95
CA ASP A 103 12.84 11.80 5.58
C ASP A 103 11.69 11.22 4.76
N SER A 104 10.84 12.09 4.22
CA SER A 104 9.64 11.69 3.48
C SER A 104 9.95 11.10 2.09
N SER A 105 11.20 11.16 1.61
CA SER A 105 11.56 10.69 0.28
C SER A 105 11.35 9.18 0.15
N ILE A 106 10.55 8.79 -0.83
CA ILE A 106 10.21 7.39 -1.09
C ILE A 106 10.31 7.03 -2.57
N GLY A 107 10.76 5.81 -2.83
CA GLY A 107 10.68 5.14 -4.12
C GLY A 107 9.81 3.89 -4.02
N ILE A 108 8.93 3.69 -4.98
CA ILE A 108 8.11 2.48 -5.11
C ILE A 108 8.38 1.83 -6.45
N VAL A 109 8.56 0.52 -6.46
CA VAL A 109 8.56 -0.30 -7.67
C VAL A 109 7.46 -1.35 -7.57
N VAL A 110 6.63 -1.40 -8.61
CA VAL A 110 5.58 -2.40 -8.78
C VAL A 110 5.90 -3.24 -10.02
N LEU A 111 5.89 -4.55 -9.85
CA LEU A 111 6.22 -5.50 -10.92
C LEU A 111 4.94 -6.16 -11.45
N ASP A 112 4.74 -6.12 -12.76
CA ASP A 112 3.72 -6.90 -13.44
C ASP A 112 4.34 -8.13 -14.10
N PHE A 113 4.21 -9.27 -13.44
CA PHE A 113 4.75 -10.54 -13.92
C PHE A 113 3.97 -11.12 -15.12
N HIS A 114 2.75 -10.64 -15.42
CA HIS A 114 1.97 -11.12 -16.55
C HIS A 114 2.47 -10.53 -17.88
N THR A 115 2.75 -9.22 -17.89
CA THR A 115 3.26 -8.52 -19.08
C THR A 115 4.79 -8.47 -19.13
N GLY A 116 5.44 -8.52 -17.98
CA GLY A 116 6.87 -8.25 -17.81
C GLY A 116 7.20 -6.76 -17.70
N ASN A 117 6.19 -5.92 -17.43
CA ASN A 117 6.35 -4.48 -17.24
C ASN A 117 6.61 -4.15 -15.77
N SER A 118 7.11 -2.94 -15.51
CA SER A 118 7.20 -2.41 -14.15
C SER A 118 6.79 -0.94 -14.09
N LEU A 119 6.20 -0.55 -12.98
CA LEU A 119 5.86 0.81 -12.64
C LEU A 119 6.80 1.31 -11.55
N HIS A 120 7.49 2.41 -11.83
CA HIS A 120 8.41 3.09 -10.94
C HIS A 120 7.79 4.41 -10.52
N ILE A 121 7.77 4.69 -9.22
CA ILE A 121 7.17 5.89 -8.65
C ILE A 121 8.16 6.49 -7.66
N THR A 122 8.35 7.80 -7.75
CA THR A 122 9.04 8.59 -6.72
C THR A 122 8.05 9.58 -6.13
N GLY A 123 8.24 9.90 -4.85
CA GLY A 123 7.29 10.74 -4.15
C GLY A 123 7.74 11.13 -2.76
N GLN A 124 6.78 11.72 -2.04
CA GLN A 124 6.90 12.03 -0.62
C GLN A 124 5.85 11.23 0.15
N ALA A 125 6.29 10.50 1.17
CA ALA A 125 5.44 9.68 2.02
C ALA A 125 5.16 10.36 3.36
N VAL A 126 3.99 10.08 3.90
CA VAL A 126 3.61 10.38 5.28
C VAL A 126 2.89 9.19 5.89
N ASN A 127 3.19 8.91 7.15
CA ASN A 127 2.46 7.90 7.93
C ASN A 127 1.32 8.60 8.67
N LEU A 128 0.10 8.12 8.49
CA LEU A 128 -1.09 8.60 9.19
C LEU A 128 -1.54 7.55 10.19
N TYR A 129 -2.07 8.01 11.32
CA TYR A 129 -2.40 7.16 12.47
C TYR A 129 -3.85 7.37 12.91
N ASN A 130 -4.46 6.31 13.43
CA ASN A 130 -5.77 6.32 14.09
C ASN A 130 -6.87 7.02 13.27
N GLU A 131 -7.39 8.16 13.75
CA GLU A 131 -8.47 8.90 13.11
C GLU A 131 -8.08 9.37 11.70
N GLU A 132 -6.89 9.95 11.53
CA GLU A 132 -6.39 10.40 10.22
C GLU A 132 -6.27 9.24 9.22
N ALA A 133 -5.80 8.09 9.69
CA ALA A 133 -5.73 6.88 8.87
C ALA A 133 -7.14 6.38 8.49
N SER A 134 -8.05 6.34 9.46
CA SER A 134 -9.41 5.85 9.27
C SER A 134 -10.28 6.79 8.43
N GLU A 135 -9.97 8.10 8.38
CA GLU A 135 -10.63 9.05 7.49
C GLU A 135 -10.38 8.73 6.01
N ILE A 136 -9.16 8.32 5.67
CA ILE A 136 -8.78 7.96 4.30
C ILE A 136 -9.13 6.50 3.98
N MET A 137 -8.80 5.59 4.89
CA MET A 137 -8.97 4.14 4.73
C MET A 137 -9.67 3.58 5.98
N PRO A 138 -11.01 3.46 5.95
CA PRO A 138 -11.80 3.04 7.09
C PRO A 138 -11.36 1.70 7.67
N LYS A 139 -11.32 1.62 9.01
CA LYS A 139 -10.85 0.47 9.81
C LYS A 139 -9.34 0.21 9.76
N SER A 140 -8.56 1.12 9.18
CA SER A 140 -7.10 1.10 9.28
C SER A 140 -6.64 2.04 10.38
N THR A 141 -5.78 1.56 11.27
CA THR A 141 -5.17 2.36 12.35
C THR A 141 -3.85 2.99 11.93
N LEU A 142 -3.26 2.55 10.82
CA LEU A 142 -2.00 3.02 10.29
C LEU A 142 -1.96 2.81 8.78
N ILE A 143 -1.68 3.88 8.05
CA ILE A 143 -1.48 3.86 6.61
C ILE A 143 -0.29 4.73 6.22
N THR A 144 0.38 4.37 5.13
CA THR A 144 1.36 5.25 4.48
C THR A 144 0.72 5.83 3.23
N VAL A 145 0.62 7.16 3.19
CA VAL A 145 0.14 7.91 2.02
C VAL A 145 1.35 8.45 1.27
N ILE A 146 1.39 8.26 -0.05
CA ILE A 146 2.49 8.69 -0.91
C ILE A 146 1.95 9.68 -1.93
N ASN A 147 2.42 10.93 -1.87
CA ASN A 147 2.21 11.94 -2.90
C ASN A 147 3.17 11.66 -4.05
N ILE A 148 2.63 11.41 -5.24
CA ILE A 148 3.44 11.09 -6.42
C ILE A 148 4.11 12.36 -6.95
N SER A 149 5.44 12.32 -7.06
CA SER A 149 6.23 13.34 -7.76
C SER A 149 6.38 12.97 -9.22
N GLU A 150 6.89 11.77 -9.49
CA GLU A 150 7.02 11.22 -10.84
C GLU A 150 6.59 9.75 -10.87
N ALA A 151 6.08 9.33 -12.03
CA ALA A 151 5.79 7.94 -12.32
C ALA A 151 6.30 7.58 -13.72
N MET A 152 6.80 6.36 -13.87
CA MET A 152 7.31 5.83 -15.13
C MET A 152 6.94 4.36 -15.27
N VAL A 153 6.45 3.97 -16.45
CA VAL A 153 6.28 2.55 -16.80
C VAL A 153 7.42 2.14 -17.74
N LEU A 154 8.10 1.07 -17.34
CA LEU A 154 9.07 0.37 -18.17
C LEU A 154 8.42 -0.89 -18.74
N GLN A 155 8.18 -0.88 -20.05
CA GLN A 155 7.76 -2.08 -20.76
C GLN A 155 8.92 -3.05 -20.90
N GLY A 156 8.63 -4.33 -20.68
CA GLY A 156 9.60 -5.41 -20.84
C GLY A 156 10.80 -5.40 -19.89
N SER A 157 10.74 -4.63 -18.80
CA SER A 157 11.81 -4.57 -17.79
C SER A 157 12.07 -5.89 -17.04
N ILE A 158 11.07 -6.76 -16.95
CA ILE A 158 11.17 -8.05 -16.26
C ILE A 158 11.44 -9.12 -17.32
N GLN A 159 12.60 -9.76 -17.23
CA GLN A 159 13.09 -10.73 -18.20
C GLN A 159 12.59 -12.17 -17.93
N PHE A 160 11.35 -12.28 -17.44
CA PHE A 160 10.69 -13.55 -17.08
C PHE A 160 9.23 -13.58 -17.54
N ASP A 161 8.72 -14.76 -17.91
CA ASP A 161 7.30 -15.02 -18.12
C ASP A 161 6.74 -15.80 -16.92
N LEU A 162 5.56 -15.40 -16.46
CA LEU A 162 4.76 -16.17 -15.51
C LEU A 162 4.03 -17.31 -16.24
N ILE A 163 4.27 -18.56 -15.82
CA ILE A 163 3.71 -19.76 -16.48
C ILE A 163 2.63 -20.47 -15.65
N ASN A 164 2.30 -19.95 -14.48
CA ASN A 164 1.20 -20.45 -13.65
C ASN A 164 0.26 -19.30 -13.27
N THR A 165 -0.97 -19.62 -12.92
CA THR A 165 -1.80 -18.69 -12.16
C THR A 165 -1.16 -18.45 -10.79
N GLU A 166 -1.01 -17.19 -10.41
CA GLU A 166 -0.48 -16.84 -9.09
C GLU A 166 -1.34 -17.46 -7.99
N SER A 167 -0.68 -17.96 -6.95
CA SER A 167 -1.35 -18.40 -5.73
C SER A 167 -0.94 -17.46 -4.60
N TYR A 168 -1.93 -16.83 -3.96
CA TYR A 168 -1.70 -15.86 -2.89
C TYR A 168 -1.73 -16.51 -1.51
N SER A 169 -1.15 -15.81 -0.52
CA SER A 169 -1.18 -16.28 0.86
C SER A 169 -2.62 -16.33 1.39
N PRO A 170 -3.06 -17.41 2.06
CA PRO A 170 -4.35 -17.40 2.77
C PRO A 170 -4.35 -16.41 3.95
N TYR A 171 -3.16 -16.00 4.40
CA TYR A 171 -2.96 -15.00 5.46
C TYR A 171 -2.85 -13.57 4.93
N ASN A 172 -3.04 -13.34 3.63
CA ASN A 172 -3.08 -11.97 3.13
C ASN A 172 -4.26 -11.24 3.78
N PRO A 173 -4.04 -10.01 4.30
CA PRO A 173 -5.13 -9.23 4.85
C PRO A 173 -6.25 -9.00 3.83
N PRO A 174 -7.50 -8.86 4.28
CA PRO A 174 -8.58 -8.40 3.42
C PRO A 174 -8.22 -7.06 2.77
N ILE A 175 -8.70 -6.86 1.54
CA ILE A 175 -8.42 -5.63 0.82
C ILE A 175 -9.25 -4.49 1.44
N ALA A 176 -8.58 -3.51 2.04
CA ALA A 176 -9.21 -2.30 2.56
C ALA A 176 -9.57 -1.35 1.40
N LEU A 177 -10.71 -0.67 1.50
CA LEU A 177 -11.15 0.33 0.53
C LEU A 177 -10.88 1.74 1.07
N LEU A 178 -10.70 2.69 0.17
CA LEU A 178 -10.71 4.11 0.52
C LEU A 178 -12.13 4.56 0.89
N SER A 179 -12.23 5.60 1.72
CA SER A 179 -13.51 6.24 2.05
C SER A 179 -14.27 6.71 0.80
N SER A 180 -13.55 7.19 -0.23
CA SER A 180 -14.14 7.56 -1.53
C SER A 180 -14.73 6.34 -2.26
N GLU A 181 -13.97 5.26 -2.37
CA GLU A 181 -14.41 4.00 -3.01
C GLU A 181 -15.64 3.41 -2.30
N MET A 182 -15.71 3.50 -0.97
CA MET A 182 -16.86 3.03 -0.20
C MET A 182 -18.11 3.85 -0.50
N LYS A 183 -17.98 5.19 -0.58
CA LYS A 183 -19.10 6.09 -0.94
C LYS A 183 -19.61 5.80 -2.35
N GLU A 184 -18.71 5.61 -3.31
CA GLU A 184 -19.06 5.24 -4.70
C GLU A 184 -19.83 3.91 -4.78
N LYS A 185 -19.49 2.97 -3.91
CA LYS A 185 -20.19 1.67 -3.78
C LYS A 185 -21.47 1.72 -2.93
N GLY A 186 -21.85 2.88 -2.41
CA GLY A 186 -23.00 3.02 -1.51
C GLY A 186 -22.83 2.36 -0.15
N ILE A 187 -21.60 2.05 0.26
CA ILE A 187 -21.31 1.45 1.57
C ILE A 187 -21.22 2.57 2.61
N ASN A 188 -22.28 2.71 3.41
CA ASN A 188 -22.30 3.67 4.51
C ASN A 188 -21.53 3.11 5.71
N LEU A 189 -20.47 3.80 6.11
CA LEU A 189 -19.82 3.55 7.40
C LEU A 189 -20.74 4.06 8.50
N ILE A 190 -20.92 3.25 9.55
CA ILE A 190 -21.61 3.69 10.76
C ILE A 190 -20.80 4.85 11.33
N SER A 191 -21.42 6.02 11.50
CA SER A 191 -20.72 7.19 12.03
C SER A 191 -20.22 6.89 13.44
N THR A 192 -19.06 7.45 13.80
CA THR A 192 -18.47 7.36 15.15
C THR A 192 -19.39 7.94 16.24
N THR A 193 -20.43 8.69 15.86
CA THR A 193 -21.48 9.16 16.78
C THR A 193 -22.50 8.08 17.17
N ASN A 194 -22.61 7.00 16.40
CA ASN A 194 -23.46 5.84 16.71
C ASN A 194 -22.59 4.59 16.87
N ILE A 195 -21.69 4.60 17.86
CA ILE A 195 -20.93 3.39 18.23
C ILE A 195 -21.95 2.31 18.59
N PRO A 196 -22.04 1.20 17.84
CA PRO A 196 -22.95 0.12 18.18
C PRO A 196 -22.51 -0.44 19.54
N THR A 197 -23.31 -0.17 20.57
CA THR A 197 -23.10 -0.72 21.90
C THR A 197 -23.78 -2.07 21.97
N ALA A 198 -23.00 -3.13 22.19
CA ALA A 198 -23.53 -4.44 22.50
C ALA A 198 -23.66 -4.55 24.02
N LYS A 199 -24.88 -4.79 24.51
CA LYS A 199 -25.09 -5.09 25.92
C LYS A 199 -24.77 -6.57 26.15
N LEU A 200 -23.72 -6.84 26.93
CA LEU A 200 -23.40 -8.19 27.39
C LEU A 200 -24.61 -8.76 28.15
N SER A 201 -25.23 -9.81 27.61
CA SER A 201 -26.50 -10.31 28.13
C SER A 201 -26.29 -11.31 29.26
N ASN A 202 -25.27 -12.17 29.14
CA ASN A 202 -25.00 -13.20 30.12
C ASN A 202 -23.51 -13.56 30.19
N ILE A 203 -23.08 -13.98 31.39
CA ILE A 203 -21.74 -14.52 31.64
C ILE A 203 -21.90 -15.92 32.22
N VAL A 204 -21.55 -16.93 31.44
CA VAL A 204 -21.54 -18.32 31.90
C VAL A 204 -20.12 -18.70 32.28
N LYS A 205 -19.86 -18.94 33.56
CA LYS A 205 -18.59 -19.52 34.02
C LYS A 205 -18.54 -21.01 33.66
N ASN A 206 -17.62 -21.40 32.80
CA ASN A 206 -17.38 -22.81 32.48
C ASN A 206 -16.36 -23.45 33.42
N THR A 207 -15.35 -22.68 33.85
CA THR A 207 -14.35 -23.12 34.83
C THR A 207 -13.94 -21.96 35.74
N ALA A 208 -13.06 -22.22 36.72
CA ALA A 208 -12.48 -21.18 37.56
C ALA A 208 -11.73 -20.09 36.77
N LYS A 209 -11.29 -20.40 35.53
CA LYS A 209 -10.52 -19.47 34.67
C LYS A 209 -11.16 -19.16 33.32
N ILE A 210 -12.27 -19.81 32.94
CA ILE A 210 -12.89 -19.66 31.62
C ILE A 210 -14.36 -19.27 31.79
N SER A 211 -14.77 -18.20 31.13
CA SER A 211 -16.17 -17.77 31.01
C SER A 211 -16.53 -17.58 29.54
N THR A 212 -17.77 -17.92 29.17
CA THR A 212 -18.35 -17.63 27.85
C THR A 212 -19.29 -16.44 27.95
N PHE A 213 -19.24 -15.59 26.93
CA PHE A 213 -20.03 -14.38 26.79
C PHE A 213 -21.05 -14.59 25.66
N THR A 214 -22.31 -14.25 25.92
CA THR A 214 -23.39 -14.22 24.92
C THR A 214 -24.10 -12.88 24.93
#